data_AF-A0A9W7YX94-F1
#
_entry.id   AF-A0A9W7YX94-F1
#
_cell.length_a   1.000
_cell.length_b   1.000
_cell.length_c   1.000
_cell.angle_alpha   90.00
_cell.angle_beta   90.00
_cell.angle_gamma   90.00
#
_symmetry.space_group_name_H-M   'P 1'
#
loop_
_entity.id
_entity.type
_entity.pdbx_description
1 polymer ?
#
loop_
_entity_poly.entity_id
_entity_poly.type
_entity_poly.pdbx_seq_one_letter_code
_entity_poly.pdbx_strand_id
1 'polypeptide(L)'
;MGMIKDDTVRNATTYYWGERVFARPQSTLFAALLLWQLPDPCALPVFVLESSIWYLCDVANLPVCLFLIHRARIDYVWVSDRVPHVFTGEHRRTSTIDWCEENYAISNYIAEFWNTLTNVAMITLAVLGIYSSIRHRHGKRVTAMYVGLLLVGVGSACFHATLKYTTQLLDELPMLYLCALCFYSLVEIDVDIKFGKRLPILLGLFQTGITLIYVFWVQNPAFHQVAFGGTAVGAIVFGTKRFSELNIGSETRRTLSRLHLMGHLGMWGGFLVWNVDNIFCHQLRTYRSYVGMPLDGLLQLHGWWHILTAYGSVYLLLWAHLLKLARLGHDTMFSIQYFMGIFPHVALNNPKKVD
;
A
#
# COMPACT_ATOMS: atom_id res chain seq x y z
N MET A 1 -61.93 -20.24 -32.88
CA MET A 1 -63.07 -19.32 -32.63
C MET A 1 -63.07 -19.05 -31.14
N GLY A 2 -62.41 -17.98 -30.66
CA GLY A 2 -63.00 -16.64 -30.44
C GLY A 2 -63.78 -16.67 -29.10
N MET A 3 -63.55 -15.85 -28.07
CA MET A 3 -63.27 -14.41 -28.05
C MET A 3 -62.76 -13.97 -26.66
N ILE A 4 -62.08 -12.84 -26.66
CA ILE A 4 -61.49 -12.05 -25.57
C ILE A 4 -62.56 -11.23 -24.82
N LYS A 5 -62.35 -11.01 -23.52
CA LYS A 5 -62.67 -9.83 -22.67
C LYS A 5 -61.76 -9.96 -21.44
N ASP A 6 -60.66 -9.25 -21.26
CA ASP A 6 -60.41 -7.81 -21.08
C ASP A 6 -61.36 -7.13 -20.09
N ASP A 7 -60.87 -6.95 -18.86
CA ASP A 7 -61.31 -5.96 -17.88
C ASP A 7 -60.03 -5.32 -17.29
N THR A 8 -59.57 -4.27 -17.96
CA THR A 8 -58.79 -3.19 -17.36
C THR A 8 -59.53 -2.59 -16.16
N VAL A 9 -58.81 -2.19 -15.10
CA VAL A 9 -58.89 -0.84 -14.47
C VAL A 9 -58.11 -0.76 -13.13
N ARG A 10 -57.22 0.24 -13.09
CA ARG A 10 -56.66 1.02 -11.94
C ARG A 10 -55.45 0.50 -11.16
N ASN A 11 -54.29 1.03 -11.59
CA ASN A 11 -53.33 1.81 -10.80
C ASN A 11 -53.68 2.00 -9.32
N ALA A 12 -52.81 1.50 -8.43
CA ALA A 12 -52.55 2.12 -7.13
C ALA A 12 -51.08 1.94 -6.77
N THR A 13 -50.28 2.90 -7.19
CA THR A 13 -49.00 3.28 -6.61
C THR A 13 -49.23 3.62 -5.14
N THR A 14 -48.90 2.73 -4.21
CA THR A 14 -48.82 3.08 -2.79
C THR A 14 -47.51 3.81 -2.53
N TYR A 15 -47.57 5.13 -2.63
CA TYR A 15 -46.63 6.05 -2.00
C TYR A 15 -46.83 6.00 -0.49
N TYR A 16 -45.80 5.66 0.27
CA TYR A 16 -45.73 5.99 1.69
C TYR A 16 -44.95 7.31 1.85
N TRP A 17 -45.68 8.35 2.23
CA TRP A 17 -45.16 9.66 2.67
C TRP A 17 -45.72 9.95 4.07
N GLY A 18 -44.85 10.45 4.96
CA GLY A 18 -45.17 10.98 6.29
C GLY A 18 -44.71 10.05 7.41
N GLU A 19 -43.92 10.45 8.42
CA GLU A 19 -43.79 11.77 9.02
C GLU A 19 -42.35 12.10 9.46
N ARG A 20 -42.08 13.40 9.45
CA ARG A 20 -40.84 14.04 9.92
C ARG A 20 -40.85 14.12 11.44
N VAL A 21 -39.75 13.75 12.07
CA VAL A 21 -39.37 14.30 13.38
C VAL A 21 -38.00 14.95 13.24
N PHE A 22 -38.02 16.27 13.06
CA PHE A 22 -36.85 17.14 13.18
C PHE A 22 -36.68 17.52 14.66
N ALA A 23 -35.56 17.14 15.26
CA ALA A 23 -34.93 17.87 16.36
C ALA A 23 -33.46 17.43 16.51
N ARG A 24 -32.54 18.14 15.83
CA ARG A 24 -31.13 18.23 16.26
C ARG A 24 -30.88 19.69 16.65
N PRO A 25 -30.26 19.97 17.81
CA PRO A 25 -29.84 21.34 18.10
C PRO A 25 -28.69 21.74 17.18
N GLN A 26 -28.89 22.83 16.47
CA GLN A 26 -27.85 23.64 15.85
C GLN A 26 -27.12 24.41 16.97
N SER A 27 -25.80 24.27 17.09
CA SER A 27 -24.86 25.39 17.35
C SER A 27 -23.46 24.90 17.75
N THR A 28 -22.62 24.55 16.77
CA THR A 28 -21.15 24.65 16.93
C THR A 28 -20.56 25.82 16.13
N LEU A 29 -21.42 26.62 15.49
CA LEU A 29 -21.04 27.87 14.82
C LEU A 29 -20.95 29.09 15.76
N PHE A 30 -21.20 28.93 17.06
CA PHE A 30 -21.08 30.00 18.06
C PHE A 30 -19.80 29.93 18.91
N ALA A 31 -19.02 28.84 18.81
CA ALA A 31 -17.77 28.68 19.56
C ALA A 31 -16.51 29.21 18.82
N ALA A 32 -16.61 29.44 17.51
CA ALA A 32 -15.47 29.86 16.68
C ALA A 32 -15.28 31.39 16.58
N LEU A 33 -16.22 32.19 17.10
CA LEU A 33 -16.16 33.66 17.05
C LEU A 33 -15.84 34.34 18.40
N LEU A 34 -15.57 33.56 19.44
CA LEU A 34 -15.22 34.06 20.78
C LEU A 34 -13.75 33.84 21.18
N LEU A 35 -12.92 33.29 20.29
CA LEU A 35 -11.47 33.10 20.53
C LEU A 35 -10.57 34.08 19.76
N TRP A 36 -11.13 35.10 19.12
CA TRP A 36 -10.35 36.15 18.44
C TRP A 36 -10.05 37.38 19.32
N GLN A 37 -10.54 37.45 20.55
CA GLN A 37 -10.24 38.57 21.43
C GLN A 37 -9.91 38.05 22.83
N LEU A 38 -8.62 37.91 23.14
CA LEU A 38 -7.97 38.44 24.34
C LEU A 38 -6.46 38.18 24.28
N PRO A 39 -5.64 39.06 24.90
CA PRO A 39 -4.19 39.05 24.79
C PRO A 39 -3.52 38.24 25.92
N ASP A 40 -2.29 37.84 25.64
CA ASP A 40 -1.21 37.33 26.50
C ASP A 40 -1.00 35.81 26.70
N PRO A 41 0.28 35.34 26.61
CA PRO A 41 0.64 33.94 26.49
C PRO A 41 1.36 33.45 27.76
N CYS A 42 0.65 32.94 28.77
CA CYS A 42 1.24 32.14 29.85
C CYS A 42 0.15 31.58 30.78
N ALA A 43 -0.54 30.51 30.36
CA ALA A 43 -1.29 29.64 31.28
C ALA A 43 -1.59 28.29 30.61
N LEU A 44 -0.66 27.34 30.75
CA LEU A 44 -0.94 25.90 30.57
C LEU A 44 -1.44 25.32 31.90
N PRO A 45 -2.25 24.24 31.83
CA PRO A 45 -1.65 22.96 32.21
C PRO A 45 -1.96 21.83 31.20
N VAL A 46 -0.85 21.27 30.71
CA VAL A 46 -0.56 19.89 30.26
C VAL A 46 -1.72 18.88 30.21
N PHE A 47 -2.07 18.44 29.00
CA PHE A 47 -2.30 17.02 28.70
C PHE A 47 -1.59 16.66 27.40
N VAL A 48 -0.88 15.54 27.46
CA VAL A 48 0.13 15.03 26.52
C VAL A 48 -0.53 14.44 25.28
N LEU A 49 -0.29 15.01 24.09
CA LEU A 49 -0.26 14.31 22.78
C LEU A 49 0.02 15.27 21.61
N GLU A 50 1.13 16.00 21.57
CA GLU A 50 1.65 16.54 20.31
C GLU A 50 3.17 16.76 20.37
N SER A 51 3.93 15.95 19.63
CA SER A 51 5.25 16.34 19.10
C SER A 51 5.80 15.21 18.22
N SER A 52 5.30 15.11 16.98
CA SER A 52 6.05 14.47 15.88
C SER A 52 5.67 14.98 14.48
N ILE A 53 4.61 15.78 14.32
CA ILE A 53 4.14 16.20 12.98
C ILE A 53 4.73 17.54 12.51
N TRP A 54 5.32 18.34 13.41
CA TRP A 54 5.73 19.71 13.07
C TRP A 54 7.10 19.86 12.39
N TYR A 55 7.87 18.79 12.21
CA TYR A 55 9.19 18.88 11.53
C TYR A 55 9.20 18.48 10.05
N LEU A 56 8.03 18.19 9.45
CA LEU A 56 7.93 17.78 8.03
C LEU A 56 7.04 18.68 7.16
N CYS A 57 6.54 19.80 7.69
CA CYS A 57 5.75 20.75 6.90
C CYS A 57 6.66 21.77 6.20
N ASP A 58 7.20 21.40 5.04
CA ASP A 58 7.56 22.39 4.05
C ASP A 58 6.28 23.12 3.61
N VAL A 59 6.27 24.44 3.78
CA VAL A 59 5.10 25.34 3.68
C VAL A 59 4.40 25.30 2.31
N ALA A 60 5.00 24.66 1.31
CA ALA A 60 4.46 24.53 -0.05
C ALA A 60 3.29 23.54 -0.21
N ASN A 61 3.08 22.59 0.71
CA ASN A 61 2.11 21.50 0.54
C ASN A 61 0.92 21.51 1.51
N LEU A 62 0.82 22.52 2.39
CA LEU A 62 -0.30 22.67 3.33
C LEU A 62 -1.68 22.73 2.63
N PRO A 63 -1.84 23.35 1.43
CA PRO A 63 -3.12 23.32 0.72
C PRO A 63 -3.51 21.92 0.23
N VAL A 64 -2.55 21.07 -0.11
CA VAL A 64 -2.79 19.72 -0.63
C VAL A 64 -3.22 18.77 0.50
N CYS A 65 -2.55 18.83 1.66
CA CYS A 65 -2.93 18.03 2.82
C CYS A 65 -4.32 18.42 3.36
N LEU A 66 -4.62 19.72 3.42
CA LEU A 66 -5.95 20.19 3.84
C LEU A 66 -7.04 19.88 2.80
N PHE A 67 -6.72 19.92 1.50
CA PHE A 67 -7.63 19.49 0.44
C PHE A 67 -7.95 17.99 0.51
N LEU A 68 -6.94 17.15 0.79
CA LEU A 68 -7.13 15.70 0.94
C LEU A 68 -7.93 15.34 2.20
N ILE A 69 -7.72 16.04 3.32
CA ILE A 69 -8.48 15.80 4.56
C ILE A 69 -9.93 16.30 4.44
N HIS A 70 -10.17 17.42 3.74
CA HIS A 70 -11.52 17.94 3.55
C HIS A 70 -12.32 17.14 2.51
N ARG A 71 -11.66 16.56 1.49
CA ARG A 71 -12.28 15.62 0.53
C ARG A 71 -12.35 14.16 1.00
N ALA A 72 -11.67 13.76 2.07
CA ALA A 72 -11.88 12.44 2.67
C ALA A 72 -13.29 12.27 3.32
N ARG A 73 -14.10 13.35 3.33
CA ARG A 73 -15.56 13.31 3.55
C ARG A 73 -16.38 13.14 2.26
N ILE A 74 -15.75 12.81 1.14
CA ILE A 74 -16.46 12.30 -0.03
C ILE A 74 -16.81 10.85 0.29
N ASP A 75 -18.11 10.58 0.33
CA ASP A 75 -18.66 9.24 0.48
C ASP A 75 -17.90 8.26 -0.43
N TYR A 76 -17.24 7.27 0.18
CA TYR A 76 -16.79 6.08 -0.54
C TYR A 76 -18.05 5.41 -1.09
N VAL A 77 -18.42 5.72 -2.33
CA VAL A 77 -19.52 5.07 -3.03
C VAL A 77 -19.03 3.68 -3.42
N TRP A 78 -19.30 2.71 -2.55
CA TRP A 78 -19.13 1.29 -2.86
C TRP A 78 -20.14 0.92 -3.94
N VAL A 79 -19.66 0.73 -5.17
CA VAL A 79 -20.48 0.19 -6.27
C VAL A 79 -20.74 -1.28 -5.95
N SER A 80 -21.91 -1.57 -5.39
CA SER A 80 -22.38 -2.94 -5.18
C SER A 80 -22.87 -3.50 -6.52
N ASP A 81 -22.01 -4.24 -7.22
CA ASP A 81 -22.41 -4.97 -8.42
C ASP A 81 -23.27 -6.18 -8.03
N ARG A 82 -24.59 -6.04 -8.15
CA ARG A 82 -25.53 -7.18 -8.16
C ARG A 82 -25.49 -7.81 -9.55
N VAL A 83 -24.54 -8.71 -9.79
CA VAL A 83 -24.57 -9.56 -10.99
C VAL A 83 -25.54 -10.73 -10.75
N PRO A 84 -26.55 -10.95 -11.61
CA PRO A 84 -27.46 -12.08 -11.50
C PRO A 84 -26.83 -13.30 -12.19
N HIS A 85 -25.81 -13.89 -11.58
CA HIS A 85 -25.35 -15.22 -11.93
C HIS A 85 -25.68 -16.17 -10.78
N VAL A 86 -26.32 -17.29 -11.14
CA VAL A 86 -26.87 -18.31 -10.23
C VAL A 86 -25.81 -18.67 -9.18
N PHE A 87 -26.07 -18.27 -7.94
CA PHE A 87 -25.15 -18.38 -6.81
C PHE A 87 -24.84 -19.84 -6.46
N THR A 88 -23.68 -20.34 -6.87
CA THR A 88 -22.92 -21.21 -5.98
C THR A 88 -22.36 -20.33 -4.86
N GLY A 89 -22.32 -20.79 -3.61
CA GLY A 89 -21.82 -19.98 -2.46
C GLY A 89 -20.36 -19.52 -2.61
N GLU A 90 -19.67 -20.00 -3.63
CA GLU A 90 -18.26 -19.78 -3.93
C GLU A 90 -17.94 -18.35 -4.41
N HIS A 91 -18.84 -17.70 -5.17
CA HIS A 91 -18.63 -16.32 -5.69
C HIS A 91 -19.01 -15.21 -4.71
N ARG A 92 -19.49 -15.54 -3.51
CA ARG A 92 -19.89 -14.53 -2.52
C ARG A 92 -18.67 -13.79 -1.96
N ARG A 93 -18.53 -12.50 -2.25
CA ARG A 93 -17.55 -11.63 -1.60
C ARG A 93 -17.79 -11.58 -0.08
N THR A 94 -16.72 -11.69 0.69
CA THR A 94 -16.74 -11.50 2.16
C THR A 94 -15.72 -10.48 2.65
N SER A 95 -14.84 -9.98 1.76
CA SER A 95 -13.88 -8.93 2.09
C SER A 95 -14.57 -7.62 2.44
N THR A 96 -13.90 -6.80 3.25
CA THR A 96 -14.36 -5.46 3.63
C THR A 96 -14.20 -4.44 2.51
N ILE A 97 -13.31 -4.70 1.54
CA ILE A 97 -13.04 -3.86 0.39
C ILE A 97 -13.21 -4.61 -0.94
N ASP A 98 -13.61 -3.86 -1.97
CA ASP A 98 -13.73 -4.23 -3.40
C ASP A 98 -12.98 -3.17 -4.19
N TRP A 99 -12.28 -3.53 -5.26
CA TRP A 99 -11.58 -2.55 -6.08
C TRP A 99 -12.36 -2.18 -7.34
N CYS A 100 -11.79 -1.29 -8.15
CA CYS A 100 -12.49 -0.78 -9.31
C CYS A 100 -12.62 -1.80 -10.45
N GLU A 101 -11.84 -2.88 -10.47
CA GLU A 101 -11.99 -3.92 -11.50
C GLU A 101 -13.35 -4.63 -11.35
N GLU A 102 -13.98 -4.96 -12.47
CA GLU A 102 -15.27 -5.65 -12.49
C GLU A 102 -15.14 -7.13 -12.12
N ASN A 103 -15.88 -7.56 -11.09
CA ASN A 103 -15.80 -8.90 -10.54
C ASN A 103 -16.28 -9.98 -11.52
N TYR A 104 -15.44 -10.99 -11.74
CA TYR A 104 -15.64 -12.14 -12.63
C TYR A 104 -15.93 -11.76 -14.08
N ALA A 105 -15.55 -10.55 -14.53
CA ALA A 105 -15.86 -10.06 -15.87
C ALA A 105 -15.13 -10.83 -16.98
N ILE A 106 -13.92 -11.33 -16.70
CA ILE A 106 -13.07 -12.05 -17.67
C ILE A 106 -13.09 -13.57 -17.42
N SER A 107 -13.19 -13.98 -16.16
CA SER A 107 -13.14 -15.39 -15.74
C SER A 107 -14.10 -15.65 -14.59
N ASN A 108 -14.82 -16.77 -14.65
CA ASN A 108 -15.64 -17.22 -13.52
C ASN A 108 -14.80 -17.71 -12.34
N TYR A 109 -13.49 -17.93 -12.49
CA TYR A 109 -12.63 -18.45 -11.42
C TYR A 109 -11.84 -17.37 -10.68
N ILE A 110 -11.63 -16.21 -11.30
CA ILE A 110 -10.79 -15.13 -10.78
C ILE A 110 -11.65 -13.87 -10.73
N ALA A 111 -11.90 -13.35 -9.53
CA ALA A 111 -12.78 -12.20 -9.34
C ALA A 111 -12.24 -10.95 -10.05
N GLU A 112 -11.03 -10.50 -9.73
CA GLU A 112 -10.40 -9.36 -10.41
C GLU A 112 -9.20 -9.88 -11.22
N PHE A 113 -9.40 -10.13 -12.52
CA PHE A 113 -8.46 -10.86 -13.36
C PHE A 113 -7.11 -10.15 -13.52
N TRP A 114 -7.12 -8.87 -13.87
CA TRP A 114 -5.91 -8.08 -14.08
C TRP A 114 -5.22 -7.77 -12.75
N ASN A 115 -5.96 -7.42 -11.70
CA ASN A 115 -5.41 -7.22 -10.36
C ASN A 115 -4.75 -8.51 -9.83
N THR A 116 -5.31 -9.69 -10.13
CA THR A 116 -4.68 -10.97 -9.80
C THR A 116 -3.43 -11.22 -10.62
N LEU A 117 -3.48 -11.06 -11.94
CA LEU A 117 -2.38 -11.41 -12.84
C LEU A 117 -1.17 -10.50 -12.66
N THR A 118 -1.38 -9.22 -12.38
CA THR A 118 -0.30 -8.24 -12.19
C THR A 118 0.60 -8.57 -10.98
N ASN A 119 0.10 -9.34 -10.00
CA ASN A 119 0.90 -9.84 -8.89
C ASN A 119 1.97 -10.87 -9.28
N VAL A 120 1.88 -11.49 -10.47
CA VAL A 120 2.95 -12.34 -11.01
C VAL A 120 4.27 -11.58 -11.12
N ALA A 121 4.22 -10.28 -11.42
CA ALA A 121 5.41 -9.43 -11.42
C ALA A 121 6.07 -9.38 -10.03
N MET A 122 5.29 -9.09 -8.98
CA MET A 122 5.78 -9.05 -7.61
C MET A 122 6.37 -10.37 -7.14
N ILE A 123 5.66 -11.47 -7.40
CA ILE A 123 6.09 -12.83 -7.06
C ILE A 123 7.41 -13.16 -7.76
N THR A 124 7.51 -12.91 -9.07
CA THR A 124 8.71 -13.19 -9.85
C THR A 124 9.90 -12.41 -9.32
N LEU A 125 9.73 -11.10 -9.10
CA LEU A 125 10.78 -10.24 -8.57
C LEU A 125 11.25 -10.66 -7.17
N ALA A 126 10.31 -11.07 -6.31
CA ALA A 126 10.62 -11.59 -4.98
C ALA A 126 11.42 -12.90 -5.05
N VAL A 127 11.02 -13.84 -5.90
CA VAL A 127 11.73 -15.12 -6.11
C VAL A 127 13.14 -14.89 -6.63
N LEU A 128 13.32 -14.01 -7.62
CA LEU A 128 14.65 -13.65 -8.13
C LEU A 128 15.52 -13.01 -7.04
N GLY A 129 14.93 -12.18 -6.18
CA GLY A 129 15.61 -11.58 -5.03
C GLY A 129 16.04 -12.62 -3.98
N ILE A 130 15.16 -13.58 -3.65
CA ILE A 130 15.48 -14.71 -2.76
C ILE A 130 16.63 -15.53 -3.35
N TYR A 131 16.53 -15.90 -4.62
CA TYR A 131 17.56 -16.67 -5.33
C TYR A 131 18.90 -15.95 -5.30
N SER A 132 18.94 -14.66 -5.65
CA SER A 132 20.15 -13.83 -5.59
C SER A 132 20.73 -13.78 -4.17
N SER A 133 19.88 -13.56 -3.15
CA SER A 133 20.28 -13.50 -1.75
C SER A 133 20.95 -14.77 -1.26
N ILE A 134 20.42 -15.93 -1.65
CA ILE A 134 20.99 -17.24 -1.30
C ILE A 134 22.27 -17.48 -2.09
N ARG A 135 22.26 -17.26 -3.41
CA ARG A 135 23.38 -17.54 -4.33
C ARG A 135 24.63 -16.73 -4.00
N HIS A 136 24.47 -15.48 -3.57
CA HIS A 136 25.55 -14.56 -3.25
C HIS A 136 25.75 -14.37 -1.73
N ARG A 137 25.03 -15.12 -0.89
CA ARG A 137 25.18 -15.12 0.57
C ARG A 137 24.97 -13.72 1.21
N HIS A 138 23.96 -12.98 0.74
CA HIS A 138 23.62 -11.63 1.26
C HIS A 138 23.14 -11.65 2.72
N GLY A 139 22.82 -12.83 3.24
CA GLY A 139 22.49 -13.06 4.64
C GLY A 139 20.98 -13.19 4.90
N LYS A 140 20.65 -13.81 6.03
CA LYS A 140 19.26 -14.19 6.37
C LYS A 140 18.29 -13.01 6.41
N ARG A 141 18.77 -11.83 6.81
CA ARG A 141 17.95 -10.61 6.87
C ARG A 141 17.46 -10.16 5.50
N VAL A 142 18.34 -10.18 4.49
CA VAL A 142 18.00 -9.81 3.11
C VAL A 142 17.07 -10.84 2.50
N THR A 143 17.36 -12.13 2.70
CA THR A 143 16.45 -13.20 2.26
C THR A 143 15.07 -13.05 2.89
N ALA A 144 14.98 -12.73 4.19
CA ALA A 144 13.70 -12.53 4.86
C ALA A 144 12.90 -11.34 4.29
N MET A 145 13.56 -10.25 3.85
CA MET A 145 12.87 -9.13 3.20
C MET A 145 12.24 -9.56 1.86
N TYR A 146 12.96 -10.31 1.03
CA TYR A 146 12.38 -10.81 -0.22
C TYR A 146 11.33 -11.90 0.00
N VAL A 147 11.45 -12.72 1.06
CA VAL A 147 10.37 -13.64 1.47
C VAL A 147 9.13 -12.86 1.90
N GLY A 148 9.29 -11.76 2.65
CA GLY A 148 8.17 -10.87 2.99
C GLY A 148 7.48 -10.31 1.74
N LEU A 149 8.26 -9.86 0.74
CA LEU A 149 7.71 -9.39 -0.54
C LEU A 149 6.99 -10.51 -1.31
N LEU A 150 7.50 -11.74 -1.26
CA LEU A 150 6.83 -12.90 -1.86
C LEU A 150 5.47 -13.16 -1.19
N LEU A 151 5.41 -13.06 0.15
CA LEU A 151 4.15 -13.24 0.89
C LEU A 151 3.13 -12.16 0.55
N VAL A 152 3.56 -10.90 0.37
CA VAL A 152 2.68 -9.82 -0.12
C VAL A 152 2.13 -10.16 -1.51
N GLY A 153 2.99 -10.52 -2.47
CA GLY A 153 2.55 -10.82 -3.84
C GLY A 153 1.62 -12.04 -3.93
N VAL A 154 1.91 -13.11 -3.19
CA VAL A 154 1.03 -14.29 -3.12
C VAL A 154 -0.29 -13.96 -2.44
N GLY A 155 -0.23 -13.22 -1.32
CA GLY A 155 -1.41 -12.79 -0.59
C GLY A 155 -2.35 -11.93 -1.43
N SER A 156 -1.78 -10.92 -2.09
CA SER A 156 -2.50 -10.04 -3.03
C SER A 156 -3.13 -10.83 -4.17
N ALA A 157 -2.39 -11.73 -4.83
CA ALA A 157 -2.95 -12.59 -5.87
C ALA A 157 -4.14 -13.44 -5.36
N CYS A 158 -4.00 -14.05 -4.17
CA CYS A 158 -5.08 -14.82 -3.55
C CYS A 158 -6.28 -13.94 -3.17
N PHE A 159 -6.05 -12.71 -2.74
CA PHE A 159 -7.11 -11.77 -2.40
C PHE A 159 -7.90 -11.36 -3.64
N HIS A 160 -7.24 -10.84 -4.67
CA HIS A 160 -7.91 -10.40 -5.90
C HIS A 160 -8.58 -11.55 -6.65
N ALA A 161 -8.08 -12.78 -6.51
CA ALA A 161 -8.71 -13.95 -7.11
C ALA A 161 -10.05 -14.30 -6.43
N THR A 162 -10.20 -14.06 -5.12
CA THR A 162 -11.28 -14.65 -4.32
C THR A 162 -12.18 -13.64 -3.60
N LEU A 163 -11.69 -12.43 -3.32
CA LEU A 163 -12.34 -11.37 -2.54
C LEU A 163 -12.92 -11.87 -1.21
N LYS A 164 -12.17 -12.74 -0.53
CA LYS A 164 -12.51 -13.24 0.81
C LYS A 164 -11.79 -12.45 1.89
N TYR A 165 -12.41 -12.32 3.05
CA TYR A 165 -11.78 -11.64 4.19
C TYR A 165 -10.48 -12.33 4.63
N THR A 166 -10.43 -13.65 4.62
CA THR A 166 -9.23 -14.42 4.99
C THR A 166 -8.05 -14.14 4.06
N THR A 167 -8.29 -14.03 2.75
CA THR A 167 -7.25 -13.69 1.77
C THR A 167 -6.95 -12.20 1.75
N GLN A 168 -7.91 -11.32 2.09
CA GLN A 168 -7.65 -9.89 2.32
C GLN A 168 -6.61 -9.72 3.45
N LEU A 169 -6.75 -10.48 4.55
CA LEU A 169 -5.75 -10.48 5.62
C LEU A 169 -4.38 -11.01 5.14
N LEU A 170 -4.36 -11.97 4.21
CA LEU A 170 -3.13 -12.49 3.62
C LEU A 170 -2.44 -11.47 2.70
N ASP A 171 -3.17 -10.54 2.11
CA ASP A 171 -2.62 -9.42 1.33
C ASP A 171 -2.11 -8.31 2.25
N GLU A 172 -2.99 -7.78 3.11
CA GLU A 172 -2.73 -6.59 3.91
C GLU A 172 -1.70 -6.84 5.02
N LEU A 173 -1.79 -7.95 5.77
CA LEU A 173 -0.94 -8.15 6.95
C LEU A 173 0.54 -8.30 6.60
N PRO A 174 0.97 -9.10 5.60
CA PRO A 174 2.38 -9.21 5.22
C PRO A 174 3.04 -7.88 4.87
N MET A 175 2.30 -6.89 4.36
CA MET A 175 2.82 -5.56 4.09
C MET A 175 3.36 -4.89 5.36
N LEU A 176 2.62 -5.00 6.48
CA LEU A 176 3.03 -4.45 7.78
C LEU A 176 4.33 -5.09 8.29
N TYR A 177 4.40 -6.43 8.24
CA TYR A 177 5.56 -7.18 8.71
C TYR A 177 6.79 -6.95 7.82
N LEU A 178 6.60 -6.83 6.50
CA LEU A 178 7.69 -6.48 5.58
C LEU A 178 8.25 -5.10 5.89
N CYS A 179 7.40 -4.08 6.06
CA CYS A 179 7.85 -2.73 6.41
C CYS A 179 8.59 -2.71 7.75
N ALA A 180 8.11 -3.44 8.75
CA ALA A 180 8.80 -3.57 10.05
C ALA A 180 10.17 -4.25 9.91
N LEU A 181 10.28 -5.27 9.05
CA LEU A 181 11.54 -5.93 8.76
C LEU A 181 12.52 -5.01 8.02
N CYS A 182 12.05 -4.18 7.08
CA CYS A 182 12.84 -3.15 6.43
C CYS A 182 13.32 -2.10 7.43
N PHE A 183 12.44 -1.65 8.33
CA PHE A 183 12.78 -0.70 9.39
C PHE A 183 13.88 -1.27 10.31
N TYR A 184 13.71 -2.50 10.79
CA TYR A 184 14.75 -3.23 11.52
C TYR A 184 16.08 -3.26 10.76
N SER A 185 16.02 -3.54 9.45
CA SER A 185 17.20 -3.65 8.60
C SER A 185 17.97 -2.34 8.47
N LEU A 186 17.28 -1.21 8.51
CA LEU A 186 17.84 0.14 8.44
C LEU A 186 18.35 0.65 9.80
N VAL A 187 17.70 0.26 10.90
CA VAL A 187 18.16 0.60 12.27
C VAL A 187 19.45 -0.12 12.61
N GLU A 188 19.56 -1.41 12.26
CA GLU A 188 20.71 -2.25 12.63
C GLU A 188 21.70 -2.39 11.47
N ILE A 189 22.07 -1.27 10.84
CA ILE A 189 23.06 -1.25 9.74
C ILE A 189 24.52 -1.16 10.23
N ASP A 190 24.74 -0.73 11.47
CA ASP A 190 26.07 -0.54 12.03
C ASP A 190 26.80 -1.88 12.29
N VAL A 191 28.13 -1.81 12.38
CA VAL A 191 28.98 -2.95 12.77
C VAL A 191 28.59 -3.44 14.16
N ASP A 192 28.48 -2.51 15.10
CA ASP A 192 28.06 -2.76 16.48
C ASP A 192 26.53 -2.78 16.55
N ILE A 193 25.97 -3.98 16.53
CA ILE A 193 24.54 -4.21 16.64
C ILE A 193 24.04 -3.77 18.03
N LYS A 194 23.19 -2.74 18.07
CA LYS A 194 22.78 -2.07 19.32
C LYS A 194 21.72 -2.83 20.09
N PHE A 195 20.70 -3.35 19.40
CA PHE A 195 19.54 -4.01 20.01
C PHE A 195 19.45 -5.50 19.63
N GLY A 196 20.03 -5.89 18.50
CA GLY A 196 20.16 -7.29 18.08
C GLY A 196 18.82 -7.96 17.85
N LYS A 197 18.59 -9.09 18.51
CA LYS A 197 17.34 -9.86 18.37
C LYS A 197 16.16 -9.20 19.10
N ARG A 198 16.41 -8.27 20.04
CA ARG A 198 15.33 -7.62 20.80
C ARG A 198 14.47 -6.72 19.90
N LEU A 199 15.10 -5.95 19.01
CA LEU A 199 14.39 -5.04 18.10
C LEU A 199 13.39 -5.74 17.17
N PRO A 200 13.74 -6.80 16.40
CA PRO A 200 12.77 -7.46 15.53
C PRO A 200 11.68 -8.19 16.33
N ILE A 201 11.96 -8.65 17.56
CA ILE A 201 10.94 -9.19 18.46
C ILE A 201 9.95 -8.09 18.87
N LEU A 202 10.43 -6.94 19.33
CA LEU A 202 9.57 -5.81 19.73
C LEU A 202 8.74 -5.26 18.57
N LEU A 203 9.36 -5.10 17.39
CA LEU A 203 8.64 -4.70 16.18
C LEU A 203 7.60 -5.75 15.77
N GLY A 204 7.95 -7.03 15.86
CA GLY A 204 7.00 -8.12 15.62
C GLY A 204 5.80 -8.07 16.57
N LEU A 205 6.04 -7.92 17.88
CA LEU A 205 4.98 -7.79 18.88
C LEU A 205 4.11 -6.56 18.63
N PHE A 206 4.70 -5.44 18.22
CA PHE A 206 3.97 -4.23 17.86
C PHE A 206 3.06 -4.46 16.64
N GLN A 207 3.56 -5.07 15.57
CA GLN A 207 2.76 -5.41 14.39
C GLN A 207 1.68 -6.46 14.69
N THR A 208 1.96 -7.41 15.57
CA THR A 208 0.96 -8.36 16.08
C THR A 208 -0.15 -7.61 16.84
N GLY A 209 0.18 -6.63 17.68
CA GLY A 209 -0.81 -5.79 18.35
C GLY A 209 -1.74 -5.07 17.36
N ILE A 210 -1.16 -4.44 16.33
CA ILE A 210 -1.94 -3.81 15.23
C ILE A 210 -2.82 -4.84 14.53
N THR A 211 -2.28 -6.02 14.23
CA THR A 211 -3.00 -7.11 13.56
C THR A 211 -4.21 -7.55 14.38
N LEU A 212 -4.04 -7.78 15.69
CA LEU A 212 -5.13 -8.18 16.56
C LEU A 212 -6.21 -7.09 16.61
N ILE A 213 -5.83 -5.82 16.79
CA ILE A 213 -6.75 -4.67 16.76
C ILE A 213 -7.55 -4.64 15.45
N TYR A 214 -6.86 -4.84 14.33
CA TYR A 214 -7.48 -4.82 13.01
C TYR A 214 -8.48 -5.95 12.81
N VAL A 215 -8.11 -7.18 13.17
CA VAL A 215 -8.91 -8.40 12.92
C VAL A 215 -10.15 -8.47 13.82
N PHE A 216 -10.04 -8.10 15.10
CA PHE A 216 -11.12 -8.34 16.07
C PHE A 216 -11.95 -7.11 16.43
N TRP A 217 -11.48 -5.88 16.15
CA TRP A 217 -12.18 -4.67 16.57
C TRP A 217 -12.48 -3.69 15.44
N VAL A 218 -11.47 -3.31 14.64
CA VAL A 218 -11.62 -2.17 13.73
C VAL A 218 -12.16 -2.59 12.35
N GLN A 219 -11.58 -3.63 11.74
CA GLN A 219 -11.98 -4.18 10.43
C GLN A 219 -12.20 -3.14 9.30
N ASN A 220 -11.64 -1.94 9.45
CA ASN A 220 -11.70 -0.87 8.47
C ASN A 220 -10.34 -0.77 7.75
N PRO A 221 -10.28 -0.98 6.41
CA PRO A 221 -9.03 -0.92 5.64
C PRO A 221 -8.22 0.37 5.88
N ALA A 222 -8.86 1.50 6.18
CA ALA A 222 -8.16 2.75 6.49
C ALA A 222 -7.23 2.64 7.70
N PHE A 223 -7.57 1.81 8.69
CA PHE A 223 -6.71 1.55 9.85
C PHE A 223 -5.41 0.86 9.45
N HIS A 224 -5.51 -0.17 8.59
CA HIS A 224 -4.34 -0.82 8.01
C HIS A 224 -3.51 0.16 7.18
N GLN A 225 -4.14 0.95 6.31
CA GLN A 225 -3.46 1.90 5.43
C GLN A 225 -2.65 2.93 6.22
N VAL A 226 -3.20 3.47 7.32
CA VAL A 226 -2.49 4.40 8.20
C VAL A 226 -1.33 3.72 8.92
N ALA A 227 -1.54 2.51 9.46
CA ALA A 227 -0.49 1.75 10.14
C ALA A 227 0.67 1.38 9.20
N PHE A 228 0.34 0.91 7.99
CA PHE A 228 1.29 0.62 6.92
C PHE A 228 2.04 1.87 6.48
N GLY A 229 1.30 2.94 6.13
CA GLY A 229 1.87 4.21 5.70
C GLY A 229 2.81 4.82 6.73
N GLY A 230 2.41 4.82 8.01
CA GLY A 230 3.25 5.30 9.11
C GLY A 230 4.54 4.50 9.26
N THR A 231 4.46 3.16 9.22
CA THR A 231 5.64 2.29 9.31
C THR A 231 6.57 2.48 8.09
N ALA A 232 6.01 2.59 6.89
CA ALA A 232 6.76 2.81 5.66
C ALA A 232 7.46 4.17 5.64
N VAL A 233 6.76 5.25 5.99
CA VAL A 233 7.33 6.60 6.09
C VAL A 233 8.43 6.63 7.16
N GLY A 234 8.22 5.99 8.31
CA GLY A 234 9.26 5.86 9.35
C GLY A 234 10.54 5.19 8.83
N ALA A 235 10.40 4.12 8.04
CA ALA A 235 11.54 3.45 7.38
C ALA A 235 12.24 4.34 6.36
N ILE A 236 11.49 5.08 5.54
CA ILE A 236 12.05 6.00 4.55
C ILE A 236 12.83 7.13 5.23
N VAL A 237 12.22 7.79 6.22
CA VAL A 237 12.84 8.91 6.94
C VAL A 237 14.11 8.45 7.65
N PHE A 238 14.02 7.34 8.39
CA PHE A 238 15.17 6.80 9.10
C PHE A 238 16.27 6.36 8.12
N GLY A 239 15.93 5.62 7.07
CA GLY A 239 16.89 5.19 6.06
C GLY A 239 17.59 6.39 5.39
N THR A 240 16.83 7.44 5.04
CA THR A 240 17.39 8.65 4.41
C THR A 240 18.36 9.37 5.33
N LYS A 241 18.03 9.46 6.62
CA LYS A 241 18.97 9.97 7.64
C LYS A 241 20.26 9.15 7.65
N ARG A 242 20.16 7.82 7.72
CA ARG A 242 21.33 6.93 7.73
C ARG A 242 22.17 7.06 6.45
N PHE A 243 21.53 7.25 5.30
CA PHE A 243 22.22 7.51 4.04
C PHE A 243 22.97 8.84 4.04
N SER A 244 22.40 9.89 4.62
CA SER A 244 23.04 11.20 4.72
C SER A 244 24.30 11.17 5.60
N GLU A 245 24.33 10.30 6.61
CA GLU A 245 25.45 10.12 7.56
C GLU A 245 26.61 9.27 6.99
N LEU A 246 26.46 8.68 5.80
CA LEU A 246 27.52 7.88 5.19
C LEU A 246 28.65 8.74 4.64
N ASN A 247 29.89 8.37 4.98
CA ASN A 247 31.10 8.87 4.33
C ASN A 247 31.57 7.85 3.29
N ILE A 248 31.17 8.04 2.03
CA ILE A 248 31.35 7.09 0.92
C ILE A 248 31.78 7.82 -0.35
N GLY A 249 32.43 7.09 -1.28
CA GLY A 249 32.84 7.60 -2.57
C GLY A 249 31.67 8.11 -3.44
N SER A 250 31.99 8.99 -4.39
CA SER A 250 31.00 9.63 -5.27
C SER A 250 30.24 8.62 -6.15
N GLU A 251 30.91 7.55 -6.58
CA GLU A 251 30.29 6.47 -7.37
C GLU A 251 29.24 5.70 -6.55
N THR A 252 29.60 5.18 -5.38
CA THR A 252 28.69 4.49 -4.46
C THR A 252 27.51 5.38 -4.08
N ARG A 253 27.77 6.66 -3.78
CA ARG A 253 26.72 7.64 -3.48
C ARG A 253 25.75 7.80 -4.64
N ARG A 254 26.26 7.94 -5.87
CA ARG A 254 25.43 8.07 -7.08
C ARG A 254 24.56 6.83 -7.30
N THR A 255 25.12 5.65 -7.09
CA THR A 255 24.40 4.38 -7.20
C THR A 255 23.28 4.28 -6.17
N LEU A 256 23.57 4.55 -4.89
CA LEU A 256 22.57 4.57 -3.83
C LEU A 256 21.48 5.62 -4.10
N SER A 257 21.84 6.84 -4.52
CA SER A 257 20.86 7.88 -4.86
C SER A 257 19.95 7.47 -6.01
N ARG A 258 20.49 6.82 -7.05
CA ARG A 258 19.69 6.32 -8.18
C ARG A 258 18.72 5.22 -7.74
N LEU A 259 19.18 4.26 -6.95
CA LEU A 259 18.30 3.21 -6.43
C LEU A 259 17.19 3.79 -5.55
N HIS A 260 17.55 4.72 -4.67
CA HIS A 260 16.59 5.40 -3.80
C HIS A 260 15.53 6.15 -4.61
N LEU A 261 15.96 6.93 -5.61
CA LEU A 261 15.07 7.67 -6.51
C LEU A 261 14.14 6.73 -7.27
N MET A 262 14.67 5.69 -7.93
CA MET A 262 13.88 4.73 -8.70
C MET A 262 12.89 3.96 -7.81
N GLY A 263 13.31 3.60 -6.59
CA GLY A 263 12.43 3.01 -5.58
C GLY A 263 11.25 3.92 -5.24
N HIS A 264 11.52 5.20 -4.98
CA HIS A 264 10.49 6.20 -4.67
C HIS A 264 9.58 6.51 -5.86
N LEU A 265 10.11 6.57 -7.08
CA LEU A 265 9.29 6.73 -8.29
C LEU A 265 8.31 5.56 -8.46
N GLY A 266 8.75 4.32 -8.17
CA GLY A 266 7.86 3.16 -8.16
C GLY A 266 6.79 3.25 -7.07
N MET A 267 7.16 3.51 -5.82
CA MET A 267 6.21 3.55 -4.69
C MET A 267 5.20 4.69 -4.81
N TRP A 268 5.67 5.92 -5.07
CA TRP A 268 4.79 7.08 -5.21
C TRP A 268 4.01 7.08 -6.52
N GLY A 269 4.61 6.59 -7.62
CA GLY A 269 3.91 6.39 -8.89
C GLY A 269 2.79 5.36 -8.75
N GLY A 270 3.06 4.26 -8.05
CA GLY A 270 2.04 3.31 -7.62
C GLY A 270 0.94 4.03 -6.85
N PHE A 271 1.29 4.71 -5.75
CA PHE A 271 0.30 5.33 -4.87
C PHE A 271 -0.59 6.34 -5.60
N LEU A 272 -0.03 7.05 -6.57
CA LEU A 272 -0.77 7.93 -7.46
C LEU A 272 -1.82 7.16 -8.26
N VAL A 273 -1.43 6.11 -9.00
CA VAL A 273 -2.38 5.36 -9.84
C VAL A 273 -3.42 4.62 -9.01
N TRP A 274 -3.06 4.15 -7.81
CA TRP A 274 -4.00 3.59 -6.84
C TRP A 274 -5.08 4.60 -6.45
N ASN A 275 -4.71 5.84 -6.12
CA ASN A 275 -5.68 6.88 -5.80
C ASN A 275 -6.56 7.25 -7.01
N VAL A 276 -5.98 7.30 -8.22
CA VAL A 276 -6.76 7.57 -9.43
C VAL A 276 -7.79 6.47 -9.67
N ASP A 277 -7.43 5.20 -9.48
CA ASP A 277 -8.33 4.05 -9.57
C ASP A 277 -9.53 4.19 -8.62
N ASN A 278 -9.28 4.55 -7.35
CA ASN A 278 -10.30 4.71 -6.33
C ASN A 278 -11.21 5.93 -6.60
N ILE A 279 -10.64 7.08 -6.97
CA ILE A 279 -11.38 8.35 -7.11
C ILE A 279 -12.18 8.39 -8.42
N PHE A 280 -11.61 7.89 -9.51
CA PHE A 280 -12.19 8.00 -10.86
C PHE A 280 -12.74 6.67 -11.38
N CYS A 281 -13.13 5.77 -10.47
CA CYS A 281 -13.51 4.41 -10.83
C CYS A 281 -14.63 4.35 -11.89
N HIS A 282 -15.70 5.12 -11.71
CA HIS A 282 -16.82 5.13 -12.66
C HIS A 282 -16.38 5.54 -14.07
N GLN A 283 -15.51 6.56 -14.18
CA GLN A 283 -14.96 7.02 -15.45
C GLN A 283 -14.06 5.96 -16.07
N LEU A 284 -13.19 5.32 -15.27
CA LEU A 284 -12.32 4.25 -15.74
C LEU A 284 -13.12 3.06 -16.28
N ARG A 285 -14.14 2.58 -15.56
CA ARG A 285 -15.05 1.52 -16.04
C ARG A 285 -15.76 1.92 -17.34
N THR A 286 -16.21 3.17 -17.44
CA THR A 286 -16.80 3.70 -18.66
C THR A 286 -15.82 3.68 -19.83
N TYR A 287 -14.55 4.04 -19.62
CA TYR A 287 -13.54 3.95 -20.67
C TYR A 287 -13.19 2.50 -21.03
N ARG A 288 -13.10 1.60 -20.05
CA ARG A 288 -12.85 0.16 -20.28
C ARG A 288 -13.91 -0.47 -21.17
N SER A 289 -15.19 -0.09 -21.01
CA SER A 289 -16.26 -0.62 -21.86
C SER A 289 -16.15 -0.21 -23.33
N TYR A 290 -15.52 0.93 -23.63
CA TYR A 290 -15.22 1.35 -25.01
C TYR A 290 -13.95 0.69 -25.57
N VAL A 291 -12.96 0.40 -24.73
CA VAL A 291 -11.66 -0.17 -25.16
C VAL A 291 -11.76 -1.68 -25.36
N GLY A 292 -12.37 -2.40 -24.43
CA GLY A 292 -12.50 -3.85 -24.44
C GLY A 292 -11.19 -4.63 -24.23
N MET A 293 -11.34 -5.95 -24.04
CA MET A 293 -10.20 -6.86 -23.86
C MET A 293 -9.35 -7.00 -25.13
N PRO A 294 -8.01 -7.11 -25.04
CA PRO A 294 -7.20 -7.12 -23.81
C PRO A 294 -6.67 -5.73 -23.40
N LEU A 295 -7.03 -4.66 -24.12
CA LEU A 295 -6.45 -3.33 -23.92
C LEU A 295 -7.05 -2.58 -22.73
N ASP A 296 -8.24 -2.98 -22.27
CA ASP A 296 -8.85 -2.53 -21.02
C ASP A 296 -7.95 -2.74 -19.80
N GLY A 297 -7.08 -3.76 -19.82
CA GLY A 297 -6.05 -4.01 -18.83
C GLY A 297 -5.12 -2.81 -18.59
N LEU A 298 -4.89 -1.97 -19.61
CA LEU A 298 -4.10 -0.73 -19.46
C LEU A 298 -4.78 0.30 -18.56
N LEU A 299 -6.11 0.23 -18.41
CA LEU A 299 -6.92 1.11 -17.57
C LEU A 299 -7.21 0.50 -16.18
N GLN A 300 -6.67 -0.68 -15.88
CA GLN A 300 -6.74 -1.31 -14.55
C GLN A 300 -5.64 -0.71 -13.67
N LEU A 301 -5.89 0.50 -13.15
CA LEU A 301 -4.86 1.29 -12.46
C LEU A 301 -4.46 0.68 -11.11
N HIS A 302 -5.34 -0.08 -10.48
CA HIS A 302 -4.98 -0.92 -9.33
C HIS A 302 -3.98 -2.04 -9.71
N GLY A 303 -4.11 -2.62 -10.89
CA GLY A 303 -3.11 -3.57 -11.43
C GLY A 303 -1.74 -2.91 -11.66
N TRP A 304 -1.73 -1.66 -12.14
CA TRP A 304 -0.49 -0.88 -12.24
C TRP A 304 0.13 -0.56 -10.88
N TRP A 305 -0.69 -0.37 -9.83
CA TRP A 305 -0.20 -0.25 -8.45
C TRP A 305 0.63 -1.46 -8.04
N HIS A 306 0.18 -2.69 -8.33
CA HIS A 306 0.96 -3.91 -8.03
C HIS A 306 2.33 -3.91 -8.73
N ILE A 307 2.36 -3.58 -10.01
CA ILE A 307 3.61 -3.57 -10.80
C ILE A 307 4.58 -2.50 -10.29
N LEU A 308 4.09 -1.27 -10.09
CA LEU A 308 4.92 -0.14 -9.68
C LEU A 308 5.43 -0.27 -8.25
N THR A 309 4.60 -0.77 -7.32
CA THR A 309 5.03 -1.02 -5.94
C THR A 309 5.95 -2.23 -5.83
N ALA A 310 5.79 -3.26 -6.66
CA ALA A 310 6.75 -4.35 -6.76
C ALA A 310 8.12 -3.86 -7.23
N TYR A 311 8.14 -3.07 -8.31
CA TYR A 311 9.35 -2.40 -8.80
C TYR A 311 9.98 -1.52 -7.72
N GLY A 312 9.20 -0.62 -7.12
CA GLY A 312 9.65 0.27 -6.05
C GLY A 312 10.23 -0.49 -4.86
N SER A 313 9.54 -1.53 -4.40
CA SER A 313 9.94 -2.35 -3.27
C SER A 313 11.28 -3.05 -3.53
N VAL A 314 11.48 -3.69 -4.68
CA VAL A 314 12.76 -4.32 -5.04
C VAL A 314 13.91 -3.31 -4.97
N TYR A 315 13.73 -2.13 -5.54
CA TYR A 315 14.75 -1.08 -5.53
C TYR A 315 15.06 -0.58 -4.11
N LEU A 316 14.04 -0.44 -3.26
CA LEU A 316 14.22 -0.03 -1.86
C LEU A 316 14.86 -1.14 -1.00
N LEU A 317 14.50 -2.40 -1.22
CA LEU A 317 15.15 -3.55 -0.57
C LEU A 317 16.62 -3.65 -0.96
N LEU A 318 16.90 -3.49 -2.25
CA LEU A 318 18.25 -3.44 -2.80
C LEU A 318 19.05 -2.27 -2.23
N TRP A 319 18.43 -1.10 -2.17
CA TRP A 319 19.02 0.10 -1.58
C TRP A 319 19.35 -0.10 -0.10
N ALA A 320 18.43 -0.66 0.70
CA ALA A 320 18.67 -0.94 2.11
C ALA A 320 19.82 -1.92 2.32
N HIS A 321 19.94 -2.94 1.46
CA HIS A 321 21.05 -3.88 1.47
C HIS A 321 22.39 -3.22 1.13
N LEU A 322 22.45 -2.44 0.04
CA LEU A 322 23.68 -1.72 -0.33
C LEU A 322 24.05 -0.63 0.67
N LEU A 323 23.06 0.02 1.29
CA LEU A 323 23.29 0.99 2.34
C LEU A 323 24.03 0.35 3.52
N LYS A 324 23.63 -0.87 3.91
CA LYS A 324 24.33 -1.66 4.92
C LYS A 324 25.74 -2.02 4.46
N LEU A 325 25.92 -2.51 3.23
CA LEU A 325 27.25 -2.86 2.72
C LEU A 325 28.19 -1.65 2.70
N ALA A 326 27.71 -0.49 2.25
CA ALA A 326 28.46 0.75 2.27
C ALA A 326 28.81 1.20 3.69
N ARG A 327 27.88 1.05 4.66
CA ARG A 327 28.15 1.34 6.07
C ARG A 327 29.25 0.46 6.65
N LEU A 328 29.36 -0.79 6.18
CA LEU A 328 30.39 -1.74 6.59
C LEU A 328 31.71 -1.58 5.81
N GLY A 329 31.81 -0.63 4.86
CA GLY A 329 32.98 -0.46 3.99
C GLY A 329 33.13 -1.57 2.95
N HIS A 330 32.03 -2.26 2.63
CA HIS A 330 31.97 -3.42 1.75
C HIS A 330 31.36 -3.09 0.37
N ASP A 331 31.13 -1.81 0.05
CA ASP A 331 30.47 -1.36 -1.18
C ASP A 331 31.24 -1.72 -2.46
N THR A 332 32.55 -1.89 -2.39
CA THR A 332 33.39 -2.29 -3.53
C THR A 332 33.43 -3.81 -3.79
N MET A 333 32.99 -4.62 -2.82
CA MET A 333 32.96 -6.09 -2.96
C MET A 333 31.77 -6.58 -3.80
N PHE A 334 30.83 -5.70 -4.11
CA PHE A 334 29.61 -6.05 -4.80
C PHE A 334 29.35 -5.09 -5.96
N SER A 335 28.71 -5.60 -7.01
CA SER A 335 28.19 -4.80 -8.12
C SER A 335 26.69 -5.02 -8.28
N ILE A 336 26.01 -4.01 -8.81
CA ILE A 336 24.63 -4.16 -9.28
C ILE A 336 24.70 -4.72 -10.69
N GLN A 337 24.13 -5.91 -10.88
CA GLN A 337 23.94 -6.52 -12.17
C GLN A 337 22.46 -6.53 -12.52
N TYR A 338 22.16 -6.54 -13.82
CA TYR A 338 20.79 -6.54 -14.32
C TYR A 338 20.48 -7.89 -14.95
N PHE A 339 19.52 -8.62 -14.38
CA PHE A 339 18.98 -9.81 -15.03
C PHE A 339 18.00 -9.36 -16.13
N MET A 340 18.24 -9.82 -17.36
CA MET A 340 17.51 -9.43 -18.58
C MET A 340 17.43 -7.90 -18.80
N GLY A 341 18.39 -7.13 -18.27
CA GLY A 341 18.41 -5.66 -18.38
C GLY A 341 17.37 -4.92 -17.53
N ILE A 342 16.49 -5.63 -16.81
CA ILE A 342 15.34 -5.04 -16.11
C ILE A 342 15.45 -5.21 -14.59
N PHE A 343 15.90 -6.37 -14.11
CA PHE A 343 15.91 -6.66 -12.67
C PHE A 343 17.29 -6.38 -12.03
N PRO A 344 17.42 -5.36 -11.17
CA PRO A 344 18.68 -5.10 -10.49
C PRO A 344 18.88 -6.09 -9.33
N HIS A 345 20.04 -6.71 -9.26
CA HIS A 345 20.43 -7.57 -8.15
C HIS A 345 21.89 -7.33 -7.76
N VAL A 346 22.22 -7.61 -6.50
CA VAL A 346 23.61 -7.53 -6.02
C VAL A 346 24.32 -8.84 -6.35
N ALA A 347 25.45 -8.73 -7.05
CA ALA A 347 26.38 -9.83 -7.30
C ALA A 347 27.73 -9.54 -6.63
N LEU A 348 28.44 -10.59 -6.22
CA LEU A 348 29.81 -10.48 -5.73
C LEU A 348 30.74 -10.12 -6.90
N ASN A 349 31.60 -9.13 -6.71
CA ASN A 349 32.72 -8.90 -7.62
C ASN A 349 33.72 -10.03 -7.38
N ASN A 350 33.83 -10.99 -8.31
CA ASN A 350 34.95 -11.92 -8.27
C ASN A 350 36.25 -11.09 -8.34
N PRO A 351 37.16 -11.15 -7.35
CA PRO A 351 38.52 -10.71 -7.62
C PRO A 351 39.01 -11.57 -8.79
N LYS A 352 39.60 -10.91 -9.81
CA LYS A 352 40.22 -11.61 -10.95
C LYS A 352 41.00 -12.81 -10.40
N LYS A 353 40.82 -14.00 -10.98
CA LYS A 353 41.91 -14.98 -10.96
C LYS A 353 43.10 -14.26 -11.57
N VAL A 354 44.04 -13.87 -10.73
CA VAL A 354 45.39 -13.58 -11.17
C VAL A 354 45.97 -14.96 -11.37
N ASP A 355 46.04 -15.37 -12.64
CA ASP A 355 46.78 -16.57 -13.04
C ASP A 355 48.27 -16.41 -12.70
#